data_AF-A0A8C9S5T2-F1
#
_entry.id   AF-A0A8C9S5T2-F1
#
_cell.length_a   1.000
_cell.length_b   1.000
_cell.length_c   1.000
_cell.angle_alpha   90.00
_cell.angle_beta   90.00
_cell.angle_gamma   90.00
#
_symmetry.space_group_name_H-M   'P 1'
#
loop_
_entity.id
_entity.type
_entity.pdbx_description
1 polymer ?
#
loop_
_entity_poly.entity_id
_entity_poly.type
_entity_poly.pdbx_seq_one_letter_code
_entity_poly.pdbx_strand_id
1 'polypeptide(L)'
;MDTSHVKPPEEESSTTAEKCLTLVSRNQWGALVPLCKETLQYPAELAIIHHTALWSCHGSQDHLTQLRHIQKLHMQDRGFDDIGYNFLIGRDGTVYEGRGWGVVGAHAKGHNHNSVGIAFMGNFNDEAPSSAALSSTQQLLLSGVVLGQLHHNYTLLGHRDVGDTECPGNMLYKELQHLSHH
;
A
#
# COMPACT_ATOMS: atom_id res chain seq x y z
N MET A 1 -6.49 -49.10 45.14
CA MET A 1 -5.33 -49.00 44.22
C MET A 1 -5.87 -48.33 42.98
N ASP A 2 -5.83 -47.01 43.00
CA ASP A 2 -6.41 -46.13 41.99
C ASP A 2 -5.25 -45.68 41.08
N THR A 3 -5.27 -46.10 39.82
CA THR A 3 -4.23 -45.76 38.85
C THR A 3 -4.73 -44.63 37.97
N SER A 4 -4.36 -43.40 38.34
CA SER A 4 -4.50 -42.20 37.55
C SER A 4 -3.68 -42.30 36.25
N HIS A 5 -4.36 -42.37 35.11
CA HIS A 5 -3.75 -42.11 33.80
C HIS A 5 -3.77 -40.60 33.55
N VAL A 6 -2.63 -39.94 33.78
CA VAL A 6 -2.41 -38.56 33.38
C VAL A 6 -2.05 -38.56 31.89
N LYS A 7 -2.93 -37.98 31.05
CA LYS A 7 -2.62 -37.69 29.64
C LYS A 7 -1.68 -36.48 29.59
N PRO A 8 -0.57 -36.51 28.83
CA PRO A 8 0.29 -35.33 28.68
C PRO A 8 -0.42 -34.22 27.88
N PRO A 9 -0.12 -32.94 28.14
CA PRO A 9 -0.71 -31.84 27.40
C PRO A 9 -0.18 -31.83 25.96
N GLU A 10 -1.09 -31.71 25.01
CA GLU A 10 -0.81 -31.47 23.59
C GLU A 10 -0.38 -30.00 23.44
N GLU A 11 0.90 -29.76 23.19
CA GLU A 11 1.40 -28.45 22.73
C GLU A 11 0.94 -28.22 21.28
N GLU A 12 -0.14 -27.47 21.11
CA GLU A 12 -0.49 -26.89 19.81
C GLU A 12 0.46 -25.73 19.50
N SER A 13 1.53 -26.05 18.79
CA SER A 13 2.38 -25.08 18.10
C SER A 13 1.58 -24.43 16.97
N SER A 14 0.98 -23.27 17.23
CA SER A 14 0.37 -22.43 16.20
C SER A 14 1.46 -21.74 15.38
N THR A 15 1.91 -22.40 14.31
CA THR A 15 2.71 -21.75 13.28
C THR A 15 1.78 -20.87 12.45
N THR A 16 1.82 -19.57 12.68
CA THR A 16 1.20 -18.59 11.78
C THR A 16 1.94 -18.67 10.45
N ALA A 17 1.29 -19.21 9.42
CA ALA A 17 1.84 -19.16 8.07
C ALA A 17 2.00 -17.69 7.68
N GLU A 18 3.24 -17.22 7.52
CA GLU A 18 3.50 -15.90 6.97
C GLU A 18 2.86 -15.81 5.58
N LYS A 19 1.79 -15.02 5.49
CA LYS A 19 1.12 -14.78 4.22
C LYS A 19 2.03 -13.89 3.38
N CYS A 20 2.64 -14.50 2.37
CA CYS A 20 3.44 -13.82 1.36
C CYS A 20 2.63 -12.71 0.67
N LEU A 21 3.28 -11.59 0.37
CA LEU A 21 2.71 -10.44 -0.31
C LEU A 21 2.03 -10.85 -1.63
N THR A 22 0.72 -10.61 -1.73
CA THR A 22 -0.01 -10.76 -3.00
C THR A 22 0.09 -9.48 -3.81
N LEU A 23 0.90 -9.48 -4.87
CA LEU A 23 1.00 -8.38 -5.83
C LEU A 23 0.21 -8.68 -7.11
N VAL A 24 -0.79 -7.85 -7.39
CA VAL A 24 -1.57 -7.87 -8.63
C VAL A 24 -0.99 -6.83 -9.59
N SER A 25 -0.39 -7.30 -10.67
CA SER A 25 0.22 -6.47 -11.71
C SER A 25 -0.80 -5.66 -12.51
N ARG A 26 -0.33 -4.64 -13.20
CA ARG A 26 -1.11 -3.81 -14.13
C ARG A 26 -1.94 -4.62 -15.12
N ASN A 27 -1.36 -5.66 -15.71
CA ASN A 27 -2.08 -6.52 -16.65
C ASN A 27 -3.21 -7.30 -15.97
N GLN A 28 -2.98 -7.80 -14.75
CA GLN A 28 -3.97 -8.60 -14.01
C GLN A 28 -5.20 -7.79 -13.59
N TRP A 29 -5.05 -6.50 -13.24
CA TRP A 29 -6.21 -5.64 -12.95
C TRP A 29 -6.78 -4.94 -14.18
N GLY A 30 -6.18 -5.11 -15.36
CA GLY A 30 -6.66 -4.53 -16.62
C GLY A 30 -6.41 -3.03 -16.70
N ALA A 31 -5.20 -2.60 -16.34
CA ALA A 31 -4.76 -1.22 -16.44
C ALA A 31 -4.74 -0.74 -17.89
N LEU A 32 -5.14 0.51 -18.11
CA LEU A 32 -4.83 1.22 -19.35
C LEU A 32 -3.31 1.38 -19.48
N VAL A 33 -2.86 1.48 -20.74
CA VAL A 33 -1.48 1.83 -21.07
C VAL A 33 -1.25 3.29 -20.64
N PRO A 34 -0.19 3.59 -19.89
CA PRO A 34 0.11 4.96 -19.51
C PRO A 34 0.52 5.79 -20.72
N LEU A 35 0.20 7.08 -20.72
CA LEU A 35 0.55 8.02 -21.80
C LEU A 35 2.06 8.26 -21.86
N CYS A 36 2.70 8.34 -20.70
CA CYS A 36 4.15 8.47 -20.54
C CYS A 36 4.61 7.71 -19.29
N LYS A 37 5.87 7.28 -19.28
CA LYS A 37 6.55 6.71 -18.11
C LYS A 37 7.86 7.43 -17.90
N GLU A 38 7.89 8.31 -16.91
CA GLU A 38 9.12 8.94 -16.47
C GLU A 38 9.83 8.05 -15.44
N THR A 39 11.12 7.82 -15.64
CA THR A 39 11.94 7.01 -14.74
C THR A 39 12.28 7.79 -13.48
N LEU A 40 11.99 7.21 -12.31
CA LEU A 40 12.42 7.74 -11.03
C LEU A 40 13.89 7.40 -10.81
N GLN A 41 14.68 8.36 -10.29
CA GLN A 41 16.05 8.07 -9.85
C GLN A 41 16.00 7.35 -8.50
N TYR A 42 16.65 6.19 -8.43
CA TYR A 42 16.64 5.32 -7.25
C TYR A 42 17.96 5.35 -6.48
N PRO A 43 17.94 5.01 -5.18
CA PRO A 43 16.76 4.64 -4.39
C PRO A 43 15.88 5.85 -4.01
N ALA A 44 14.55 5.68 -3.91
CA ALA A 44 13.68 6.74 -3.42
C ALA A 44 13.89 6.96 -1.92
N GLU A 45 13.93 8.23 -1.50
CA GLU A 45 14.24 8.62 -0.12
C GLU A 45 13.00 8.65 0.77
N LEU A 46 11.80 8.75 0.17
CA LEU A 46 10.54 8.87 0.88
C LEU A 46 9.56 7.77 0.46
N ALA A 47 8.78 7.29 1.42
CA ALA A 47 7.55 6.56 1.18
C ALA A 47 6.39 7.40 1.71
N ILE A 48 5.42 7.75 0.85
CA ILE A 48 4.30 8.62 1.23
C ILE A 48 3.01 7.81 1.20
N ILE A 49 2.36 7.70 2.35
CA ILE A 49 1.12 6.98 2.54
C ILE A 49 -0.08 7.90 2.23
N HIS A 50 -1.01 7.36 1.44
CA HIS A 50 -2.25 7.99 1.05
C HIS A 50 -3.45 7.13 1.44
N HIS A 51 -4.63 7.74 1.41
CA HIS A 51 -5.88 7.02 1.17
C HIS A 51 -6.46 7.44 -0.19
N THR A 52 -7.38 6.66 -0.74
CA THR A 52 -8.11 7.05 -1.96
C THR A 52 -9.27 8.01 -1.67
N ALA A 53 -9.69 8.11 -0.39
CA ALA A 53 -10.88 8.85 0.07
C ALA A 53 -12.19 8.38 -0.61
N LEU A 54 -12.19 7.15 -1.13
CA LEU A 54 -13.35 6.51 -1.73
C LEU A 54 -14.01 5.57 -0.72
N TRP A 55 -15.15 4.99 -1.10
CA TRP A 55 -15.80 3.96 -0.29
C TRP A 55 -14.89 2.75 -0.08
N SER A 56 -15.01 2.12 1.08
CA SER A 56 -14.35 0.85 1.37
C SER A 56 -14.93 -0.25 0.45
N CYS A 57 -14.05 -0.97 -0.24
CA CYS A 57 -14.42 -2.09 -1.09
C CYS A 57 -14.38 -3.41 -0.30
N HIS A 58 -15.30 -4.32 -0.59
CA HIS A 58 -15.41 -5.60 0.11
C HIS A 58 -15.23 -6.76 -0.87
N GLY A 59 -14.05 -6.86 -1.46
CA GLY A 59 -13.66 -7.99 -2.30
C GLY A 59 -12.88 -7.61 -3.53
N SER A 60 -12.32 -8.62 -4.20
CA SER A 60 -11.39 -8.44 -5.31
C SER A 60 -12.04 -7.72 -6.51
N GLN A 61 -13.27 -8.05 -6.90
CA GLN A 61 -13.94 -7.40 -8.04
C GLN A 61 -14.23 -5.91 -7.80
N ASP A 62 -14.57 -5.55 -6.56
CA ASP A 62 -14.77 -4.15 -6.18
C ASP A 62 -13.45 -3.38 -6.26
N HIS A 63 -12.34 -3.97 -5.78
CA HIS A 63 -11.02 -3.37 -5.91
C HIS A 63 -10.64 -3.14 -7.37
N LEU A 64 -10.84 -4.12 -8.26
CA LEU A 64 -10.55 -3.97 -9.69
C LEU A 64 -11.37 -2.86 -10.34
N THR A 65 -12.64 -2.73 -9.97
CA THR A 65 -13.53 -1.67 -10.45
C THR A 65 -13.06 -0.30 -9.97
N GLN A 66 -12.72 -0.18 -8.69
CA GLN A 66 -12.24 1.08 -8.12
C GLN A 66 -10.87 1.49 -8.71
N LEU A 67 -9.94 0.55 -8.94
CA LEU A 67 -8.65 0.84 -9.59
C LEU A 67 -8.83 1.45 -10.98
N ARG A 68 -9.68 0.84 -11.82
CA ARG A 68 -9.98 1.35 -13.16
C ARG A 68 -10.66 2.71 -13.10
N HIS A 69 -11.54 2.92 -12.13
CA HIS A 69 -12.18 4.21 -11.90
C HIS A 69 -11.15 5.29 -11.53
N ILE A 70 -10.26 5.02 -10.56
CA ILE A 70 -9.20 5.94 -10.15
C ILE A 70 -8.27 6.26 -11.32
N GLN A 71 -7.80 5.24 -12.07
CA GLN A 71 -6.93 5.45 -13.23
C GLN A 71 -7.60 6.35 -14.27
N LYS A 72 -8.86 6.08 -14.60
CA LYS A 72 -9.64 6.87 -15.55
C LYS A 72 -9.78 8.32 -15.08
N LEU A 73 -10.16 8.56 -13.84
CA LEU A 73 -10.30 9.90 -13.26
C LEU A 73 -8.96 10.66 -13.30
N HIS A 74 -7.86 10.00 -12.94
CA HIS A 74 -6.54 10.61 -12.96
C HIS A 74 -6.10 11.00 -14.37
N MET A 75 -6.34 10.14 -15.36
CA MET A 75 -5.93 10.42 -16.74
C MET A 75 -6.85 11.42 -17.43
N GLN A 76 -8.17 11.30 -17.27
CA GLN A 76 -9.14 12.11 -18.00
C GLN A 76 -9.39 13.46 -17.34
N ASP A 77 -9.55 13.49 -16.01
CA ASP A 77 -9.99 14.69 -15.31
C ASP A 77 -8.81 15.48 -14.74
N ARG A 78 -7.72 14.80 -14.39
CA ARG A 78 -6.49 15.43 -13.83
C ARG A 78 -5.35 15.55 -14.83
N GLY A 79 -5.48 14.97 -16.01
CA GLY A 79 -4.47 15.02 -17.06
C GLY A 79 -3.16 14.31 -16.71
N PHE A 80 -3.19 13.34 -15.80
CA PHE A 80 -2.01 12.56 -15.45
C PHE A 80 -1.73 11.52 -16.54
N ASP A 81 -0.46 11.14 -16.69
CA ASP A 81 -0.08 10.08 -17.63
C ASP A 81 -0.64 8.70 -17.28
N ASP A 82 -1.03 8.50 -16.01
CA ASP A 82 -1.50 7.25 -15.44
C ASP A 82 -2.17 7.48 -14.07
N ILE A 83 -2.64 6.40 -13.44
CA ILE A 83 -2.94 6.39 -12.00
C ILE A 83 -1.80 7.02 -11.19
N GLY A 84 -2.12 7.82 -10.18
CA GLY A 84 -1.17 8.75 -9.56
C GLY A 84 -0.23 8.09 -8.56
N TYR A 85 -0.63 6.94 -8.01
CA TYR A 85 0.09 6.21 -6.98
C TYR A 85 0.98 5.13 -7.60
N ASN A 86 2.11 4.82 -6.95
CA ASN A 86 2.96 3.70 -7.34
C ASN A 86 2.31 2.38 -6.99
N PHE A 87 1.70 2.29 -5.81
CA PHE A 87 0.98 1.11 -5.34
C PHE A 87 -0.34 1.49 -4.67
N LEU A 88 -1.30 0.57 -4.71
CA LEU A 88 -2.54 0.66 -3.96
C LEU A 88 -2.75 -0.60 -3.13
N ILE A 89 -3.37 -0.48 -1.96
CA ILE A 89 -3.54 -1.60 -1.02
C ILE A 89 -5.03 -1.75 -0.69
N GLY A 90 -5.57 -2.92 -1.03
CA GLY A 90 -6.93 -3.31 -0.68
C GLY A 90 -7.07 -3.66 0.80
N ARG A 91 -8.30 -3.62 1.31
CA ARG A 91 -8.60 -3.97 2.71
C ARG A 91 -8.25 -5.43 3.05
N ASP A 92 -8.19 -6.31 2.06
CA ASP A 92 -7.82 -7.72 2.19
C ASP A 92 -6.28 -7.94 2.22
N GLY A 93 -5.49 -6.87 2.12
CA GLY A 93 -4.03 -6.91 2.03
C GLY A 93 -3.49 -7.12 0.61
N THR A 94 -4.35 -7.22 -0.40
CA THR A 94 -3.87 -7.32 -1.79
C THR A 94 -3.20 -6.01 -2.20
N VAL A 95 -1.97 -6.09 -2.69
CA VAL A 95 -1.25 -4.95 -3.28
C VAL A 95 -1.50 -4.94 -4.78
N TYR A 96 -1.84 -3.77 -5.30
CA TYR A 96 -2.07 -3.52 -6.71
C TYR A 96 -0.98 -2.60 -7.25
N GLU A 97 -0.34 -3.03 -8.34
CA GLU A 97 0.66 -2.23 -9.05
C GLU A 97 -0.03 -1.05 -9.74
N GLY A 98 0.20 0.17 -9.24
CA GLY A 98 -0.13 1.40 -9.94
C GLY A 98 0.94 1.71 -10.97
N ARG A 99 1.68 2.82 -10.79
CA ARG A 99 2.88 3.08 -11.60
C ARG A 99 4.03 2.11 -11.34
N GLY A 100 4.00 1.43 -10.19
CA GLY A 100 5.02 0.47 -9.78
C GLY A 100 6.31 1.12 -9.29
N TRP A 101 7.30 0.27 -9.03
CA TRP A 101 8.69 0.69 -8.86
C TRP A 101 9.25 1.16 -10.21
N GLY A 102 10.35 1.91 -10.22
CA GLY A 102 10.93 2.45 -11.45
C GLY A 102 10.40 3.82 -11.89
N VAL A 103 9.24 4.27 -11.41
CA VAL A 103 8.42 5.27 -12.13
C VAL A 103 7.99 6.45 -11.24
N VAL A 104 8.14 7.67 -11.76
CA VAL A 104 7.72 8.91 -11.09
C VAL A 104 6.19 8.93 -10.88
N GLY A 105 5.78 9.26 -9.66
CA GLY A 105 4.37 9.36 -9.26
C GLY A 105 3.66 10.64 -9.71
N ALA A 106 2.37 10.75 -9.38
CA ALA A 106 1.61 12.00 -9.43
C ALA A 106 0.69 12.11 -8.19
N HIS A 107 1.26 11.86 -7.01
CA HIS A 107 0.49 11.71 -5.77
C HIS A 107 0.77 12.83 -4.75
N ALA A 108 1.97 13.44 -4.75
CA ALA A 108 2.33 14.50 -3.81
C ALA A 108 3.17 15.57 -4.52
N LYS A 109 2.57 16.74 -4.75
CA LYS A 109 3.22 17.86 -5.45
C LYS A 109 4.51 18.24 -4.71
N GLY A 110 5.62 18.34 -5.45
CA GLY A 110 6.95 18.61 -4.89
C GLY A 110 7.73 17.38 -4.45
N HIS A 111 7.08 16.21 -4.33
CA HIS A 111 7.71 14.97 -3.85
C HIS A 111 7.61 13.79 -4.82
N ASN A 112 6.95 13.94 -5.98
CA ASN A 112 6.80 12.84 -6.94
C ASN A 112 8.13 12.25 -7.46
N HIS A 113 9.23 13.02 -7.44
CA HIS A 113 10.54 12.64 -7.99
C HIS A 113 11.54 12.11 -6.95
N ASN A 114 11.17 12.03 -5.67
CA ASN A 114 12.01 11.46 -4.62
C ASN A 114 11.25 10.51 -3.70
N SER A 115 10.03 10.13 -4.09
CA SER A 115 9.16 9.32 -3.24
C SER A 115 8.42 8.23 -4.00
N VAL A 116 7.96 7.24 -3.24
CA VAL A 116 7.01 6.23 -3.70
C VAL A 116 5.68 6.45 -2.99
N GLY A 117 4.61 6.62 -3.75
CA GLY A 117 3.26 6.82 -3.23
C GLY A 117 2.50 5.51 -3.08
N ILE A 118 2.04 5.21 -1.88
CA ILE A 118 1.26 4.01 -1.56
C ILE A 118 -0.11 4.44 -1.04
N ALA A 119 -1.19 4.09 -1.75
CA ALA A 119 -2.55 4.47 -1.37
C ALA A 119 -3.37 3.30 -0.81
N PHE A 120 -3.91 3.46 0.39
CA PHE A 120 -4.91 2.55 0.93
C PHE A 120 -6.26 2.83 0.28
N MET A 121 -6.88 1.78 -0.25
CA MET A 121 -8.18 1.87 -0.91
C MET A 121 -9.29 1.99 0.13
N GLY A 122 -9.86 3.18 0.27
CA GLY A 122 -10.90 3.50 1.24
C GLY A 122 -10.78 4.92 1.79
N ASN A 123 -11.60 5.22 2.81
CA ASN A 123 -11.55 6.46 3.57
C ASN A 123 -11.26 6.14 5.03
N PHE A 124 -10.11 6.63 5.51
CA PHE A 124 -9.60 6.35 6.86
C PHE A 124 -9.62 7.59 7.77
N ASN A 125 -10.54 8.52 7.53
CA ASN A 125 -10.79 9.61 8.48
C ASN A 125 -11.31 9.07 9.81
N ASP A 126 -12.25 8.13 9.77
CA ASP A 126 -12.92 7.57 10.95
C ASP A 126 -12.88 6.02 11.02
N GLU A 127 -12.42 5.35 9.96
CA GLU A 127 -12.25 3.89 9.92
C GLU A 127 -10.77 3.53 10.00
N ALA A 128 -10.41 2.53 10.83
CA ALA A 128 -9.04 2.03 10.91
C ALA A 128 -8.69 1.10 9.72
N PRO A 129 -7.44 1.13 9.22
CA PRO A 129 -6.98 0.16 8.23
C PRO A 129 -7.01 -1.27 8.81
N SER A 130 -7.16 -2.26 7.93
CA SER A 130 -7.08 -3.65 8.37
C SER A 130 -5.62 -4.03 8.69
N SER A 131 -5.45 -4.99 9.61
CA SER A 131 -4.14 -5.58 9.90
C SER A 131 -3.50 -6.21 8.66
N ALA A 132 -4.30 -6.78 7.76
CA ALA A 132 -3.83 -7.34 6.50
C ALA A 132 -3.23 -6.27 5.56
N ALA A 133 -3.86 -5.10 5.47
CA ALA A 133 -3.34 -3.99 4.67
C ALA A 133 -2.05 -3.42 5.29
N LEU A 134 -2.01 -3.25 6.61
CA LEU A 134 -0.81 -2.79 7.31
C LEU A 134 0.38 -3.76 7.13
N SER A 135 0.16 -5.06 7.35
CA SER A 135 1.21 -6.09 7.18
C SER A 135 1.72 -6.14 5.73
N SER A 136 0.82 -6.03 4.75
CA SER A 136 1.21 -6.02 3.33
C SER A 136 1.99 -4.76 2.96
N THR A 137 1.69 -3.63 3.61
CA THR A 137 2.46 -2.39 3.45
C THR A 137 3.88 -2.54 3.97
N GLN A 138 4.06 -3.11 5.17
CA GLN A 138 5.38 -3.39 5.73
C GLN A 138 6.18 -4.30 4.79
N GLN A 139 5.60 -5.41 4.35
CA GLN A 139 6.24 -6.33 3.40
C GLN A 139 6.62 -5.65 2.07
N LEU A 140 5.77 -4.76 1.55
CA LEU A 140 6.06 -3.99 0.35
C LEU A 140 7.23 -3.03 0.55
N LEU A 141 7.28 -2.32 1.68
CA LEU A 141 8.37 -1.39 2.03
C LEU A 141 9.70 -2.13 2.19
N LEU A 142 9.71 -3.25 2.93
CA LEU A 142 10.85 -4.18 3.05
C LEU A 142 11.34 -4.64 1.69
N SER A 143 10.42 -5.07 0.82
CA SER A 143 10.76 -5.50 -0.55
C SER A 143 11.38 -4.37 -1.35
N GLY A 144 10.87 -3.14 -1.22
CA GLY A 144 11.45 -1.96 -1.86
C GLY A 144 12.89 -1.72 -1.43
N VAL A 145 13.20 -1.86 -0.12
CA VAL A 145 14.58 -1.73 0.39
C VAL A 145 15.48 -2.84 -0.15
N VAL A 146 15.04 -4.10 -0.08
CA VAL A 146 15.82 -5.26 -0.58
C VAL A 146 16.12 -5.16 -2.08
N LEU A 147 15.17 -4.62 -2.86
CA LEU A 147 15.32 -4.44 -4.31
C LEU A 147 16.08 -3.17 -4.69
N GLY A 148 16.52 -2.34 -3.73
CA GLY A 148 17.17 -1.05 -3.99
C GLY A 148 16.25 0.04 -4.56
N GLN A 149 14.93 -0.15 -4.45
CA GLN A 149 13.90 0.80 -4.89
C GLN A 149 13.56 1.82 -3.79
N LEU A 150 13.81 1.49 -2.53
CA LEU A 150 13.71 2.41 -1.41
C LEU A 150 15.05 2.47 -0.69
N HIS A 151 15.43 3.66 -0.24
CA HIS A 151 16.65 3.83 0.51
C HIS A 151 16.53 3.08 1.85
N HIS A 152 17.58 2.42 2.33
CA HIS A 152 17.50 1.65 3.59
C HIS A 152 17.11 2.51 4.81
N ASN A 153 17.37 3.81 4.75
CA ASN A 153 16.97 4.81 5.73
C ASN A 153 15.91 5.78 5.15
N TYR A 154 14.94 5.25 4.39
CA TYR A 154 13.85 6.07 3.84
C TYR A 154 13.02 6.68 4.98
N THR A 155 12.38 7.83 4.72
CA THR A 155 11.41 8.41 5.65
C THR A 155 9.99 8.03 5.25
N LEU A 156 9.22 7.49 6.18
CA LEU A 156 7.79 7.20 5.99
C LEU A 156 6.97 8.40 6.44
N LEU A 157 6.12 8.92 5.56
CA LEU A 157 5.29 10.11 5.80
C LEU A 157 3.84 9.85 5.39
N GLY A 158 2.90 10.55 6.01
CA GLY A 158 1.55 10.73 5.46
C GLY A 158 1.54 11.86 4.44
N HIS A 159 0.59 11.85 3.51
CA HIS A 159 0.48 12.94 2.53
C HIS A 159 0.32 14.33 3.20
N ARG A 160 -0.36 14.41 4.34
CA ARG A 160 -0.51 15.62 5.17
C ARG A 160 0.80 16.20 5.70
N ASP A 161 1.88 15.42 5.74
CA ASP A 161 3.19 15.88 6.22
C ASP A 161 3.94 16.69 5.16
N VAL A 162 3.51 16.58 3.90
CA VAL A 162 4.15 17.21 2.74
C VAL A 162 3.22 18.09 1.93
N GLY A 163 1.98 18.28 2.39
CA GLY A 163 0.96 19.06 1.69
C GLY A 163 -0.25 19.39 2.56
N ASP A 164 -1.03 20.37 2.12
CA ASP A 164 -2.26 20.80 2.80
C ASP A 164 -3.43 19.87 2.42
N THR A 165 -3.58 18.79 3.17
CA THR A 165 -4.59 17.75 2.92
C THR A 165 -4.89 16.96 4.18
N GLU A 166 -6.10 16.39 4.27
CA GLU A 166 -6.43 15.41 5.31
C GLU A 166 -5.84 14.03 5.03
N CYS A 167 -5.38 13.73 3.82
CA CYS A 167 -4.83 12.43 3.46
C CYS A 167 -3.60 12.09 4.34
N PRO A 168 -3.44 10.87 4.89
CA PRO A 168 -4.16 9.63 4.62
C PRO A 168 -5.39 9.36 5.52
N GLY A 169 -5.90 10.38 6.19
CA GLY A 169 -6.98 10.29 7.17
C GLY A 169 -6.50 9.96 8.58
N ASN A 170 -7.28 10.37 9.59
CA ASN A 170 -6.82 10.39 10.98
C ASN A 170 -6.53 9.01 11.54
N MET A 171 -7.29 7.99 11.15
CA MET A 171 -7.13 6.64 11.68
C MET A 171 -5.95 5.92 11.04
N LEU A 172 -5.73 6.06 9.74
CA LEU A 172 -4.54 5.51 9.07
C LEU A 172 -3.26 6.26 9.46
N TYR A 173 -3.34 7.59 9.64
CA TYR A 173 -2.17 8.39 10.04
C TYR A 173 -1.60 7.96 11.40
N LYS A 174 -2.45 7.57 12.36
CA LYS A 174 -2.02 7.05 13.67
C LYS A 174 -1.21 5.75 13.58
N GLU A 175 -1.43 4.95 12.53
CA GLU A 175 -0.76 3.67 12.34
C GLU A 175 0.60 3.79 11.65
N LEU A 176 0.97 4.97 11.13
CA LEU A 176 2.24 5.13 10.39
C LEU A 176 3.47 4.78 11.23
N GLN A 177 3.45 5.08 12.53
CA GLN A 177 4.53 4.72 13.47
C GLN A 177 4.74 3.20 13.60
N HIS A 178 3.73 2.39 13.28
CA HIS A 178 3.83 0.93 13.31
C HIS A 178 4.32 0.37 11.96
N LEU A 179 4.33 1.18 10.89
CA LEU A 179 4.80 0.77 9.56
C LEU A 179 6.29 1.04 9.35
N SER A 180 6.88 1.95 10.11
CA SER A 180 8.32 2.23 10.05
C SER A 180 9.13 1.07 10.63
N HIS A 181 10.15 0.62 9.89
CA HIS A 181 11.19 -0.24 10.43
C HIS A 181 12.16 0.63 11.21
N HIS A 182 12.23 0.46 12.54
CA HIS A 182 13.33 0.96 13.36
C HIS A 182 14.57 0.08 13.20
#